data_AF-A0A8T6DNA6-F1
#
_entry.id   AF-A0A8T6DNA6-F1
#
_cell.length_a   1.000
_cell.length_b   1.000
_cell.length_c   1.000
_cell.angle_alpha   90.00
_cell.angle_beta   90.00
_cell.angle_gamma   90.00
#
_symmetry.space_group_name_H-M   'P 1'
#
loop_
_entity.id
_entity.type
_entity.pdbx_description
1 polymer ?
#
loop_
_entity_poly.entity_id
_entity_poly.type
_entity_poly.pdbx_seq_one_letter_code
_entity_poly.pdbx_strand_id
1 'polypeptide(L)'
;MPLEQVPFNFGGIGVTLGEILPSIKNAELTGRESVGGGQAVRIDGDIVSDDMSDLITDVNSGHAITLSVWIDETSHALRQLRIDGRLYDDDAPETTRLVVITDINSPVDIQLPETASGS
;
A
#
# COMPACT_ATOMS: atom_id res chain seq x y z
N MET A 1 -5.53 19.50 3.73
CA MET A 1 -6.11 18.48 4.65
C MET A 1 -5.24 18.39 5.90
N PRO A 2 -5.77 18.00 7.08
CA PRO A 2 -4.90 17.57 8.17
C PRO A 2 -4.02 16.42 7.67
N LEU A 3 -2.73 16.45 8.00
CA LEU A 3 -1.73 15.44 7.59
C LEU A 3 -1.97 14.04 8.17
N GLU A 4 -3.07 13.83 8.90
CA GLU A 4 -3.28 12.68 9.78
C GLU A 4 -4.09 11.53 9.16
N GLN A 5 -4.68 11.69 7.98
CA GLN A 5 -5.43 10.61 7.33
C GLN A 5 -5.13 10.58 5.83
N VAL A 6 -4.28 9.65 5.43
CA VAL A 6 -4.25 9.22 4.02
C VAL A 6 -5.49 8.34 3.82
N PRO A 7 -6.43 8.73 2.94
CA PRO A 7 -7.66 8.00 2.74
C PRO A 7 -7.41 6.75 1.90
N PHE A 8 -6.84 5.73 2.54
CA PHE A 8 -6.73 4.41 1.94
C PHE A 8 -8.11 3.78 1.80
N ASN A 9 -8.40 3.23 0.64
CA ASN A 9 -9.52 2.34 0.42
C ASN A 9 -9.05 0.89 0.58
N PHE A 10 -9.41 0.26 1.71
CA PHE A 10 -9.11 -1.14 1.97
C PHE A 10 -10.25 -2.10 1.58
N GLY A 11 -11.36 -1.58 1.05
CA GLY A 11 -12.45 -2.39 0.53
C GLY A 11 -11.98 -3.20 -0.68
N GLY A 12 -11.95 -4.52 -0.57
CA GLY A 12 -11.48 -5.37 -1.67
C GLY A 12 -9.97 -5.32 -1.92
N ILE A 13 -9.17 -4.94 -0.93
CA ILE A 13 -7.71 -4.68 -1.05
C ILE A 13 -6.93 -5.75 -1.82
N GLY A 14 -7.30 -7.04 -1.72
CA GLY A 14 -6.64 -8.11 -2.47
C GLY A 14 -6.82 -8.00 -3.99
N VAL A 15 -8.00 -7.55 -4.44
CA VAL A 15 -8.27 -7.27 -5.86
C VAL A 15 -7.53 -6.02 -6.29
N THR A 16 -7.68 -4.92 -5.55
CA THR A 16 -7.01 -3.64 -5.81
C THR A 16 -5.50 -3.79 -5.96
N LEU A 17 -4.84 -4.47 -5.01
CA LEU A 17 -3.40 -4.70 -5.10
C LEU A 17 -3.04 -5.61 -6.28
N GLY A 18 -3.87 -6.60 -6.59
CA GLY A 18 -3.71 -7.45 -7.77
C GLY A 18 -3.81 -6.69 -9.10
N GLU A 19 -4.55 -5.58 -9.15
CA GLU A 19 -4.68 -4.71 -10.32
C GLU A 19 -3.56 -3.66 -10.41
N ILE A 20 -3.01 -3.22 -9.27
CA ILE A 20 -1.87 -2.28 -9.21
C ILE A 20 -0.56 -2.94 -9.64
N LEU A 21 -0.28 -4.18 -9.18
CA LEU A 21 1.00 -4.85 -9.44
C LEU A 21 1.35 -4.97 -10.95
N PRO A 22 0.42 -5.29 -11.87
CA PRO A 22 0.69 -5.27 -13.31
C PRO A 22 0.99 -3.89 -13.91
N SER A 23 0.60 -2.80 -13.23
CA SER A 23 0.85 -1.45 -13.71
C SER A 23 2.30 -1.00 -13.52
N ILE A 24 3.04 -1.65 -12.61
CA ILE A 24 4.45 -1.38 -12.35
C ILE A 24 5.28 -1.53 -13.64
N LYS A 25 6.00 -0.47 -13.99
CA LYS A 25 6.97 -0.42 -15.10
C LYS A 25 8.39 -0.57 -14.56
N ASN A 26 9.29 -1.03 -15.42
CA ASN A 26 10.71 -1.21 -15.09
C ASN A 26 10.94 -2.04 -13.81
N ALA A 27 10.06 -3.01 -13.54
CA ALA A 27 10.11 -3.82 -12.34
C ALA A 27 11.44 -4.61 -12.27
N GLU A 28 12.16 -4.43 -11.16
CA GLU A 28 13.44 -5.09 -10.92
C GLU A 28 13.47 -5.73 -9.53
N LEU A 29 14.01 -6.94 -9.44
CA LEU A 29 14.32 -7.58 -8.17
C LEU A 29 15.55 -6.90 -7.55
N THR A 30 15.34 -6.01 -6.57
CA THR A 30 16.40 -5.18 -6.00
C THR A 30 16.99 -5.73 -4.70
N GLY A 31 16.34 -6.71 -4.07
CA GLY A 31 16.87 -7.26 -2.83
C GLY A 31 16.14 -8.47 -2.26
N ARG A 32 16.74 -9.00 -1.19
CA ARG A 32 16.15 -9.99 -0.28
C ARG A 32 16.35 -9.49 1.14
N GLU A 33 15.28 -9.45 1.91
CA GLU A 33 15.30 -8.91 3.26
C GLU A 33 14.22 -9.52 4.13
N SER A 34 14.42 -9.45 5.45
CA SER A 34 13.45 -9.96 6.41
C SER A 34 12.43 -8.88 6.76
N VAL A 35 11.18 -9.09 6.36
CA VAL A 35 10.05 -8.16 6.55
C VAL A 35 8.83 -8.95 7.01
N GLY A 36 8.07 -8.39 7.97
CA GLY A 36 6.83 -9.01 8.46
C GLY A 36 7.00 -10.41 9.05
N GLY A 37 8.16 -10.70 9.66
CA GLY A 37 8.46 -11.99 10.30
C GLY A 37 8.87 -13.13 9.34
N GLY A 38 9.06 -12.84 8.05
CA GLY A 38 9.51 -13.81 7.04
C GLY A 38 10.65 -13.27 6.19
N GLN A 39 11.18 -14.11 5.29
CA GLN A 39 12.09 -13.67 4.24
C GLN A 39 11.27 -13.25 3.01
N ALA A 40 11.56 -12.08 2.48
CA ALA A 40 10.88 -11.52 1.33
C ALA A 40 11.87 -11.06 0.26
N VAL A 41 11.45 -11.19 -0.99
CA VAL A 41 12.08 -10.50 -2.11
C VAL A 41 11.50 -9.10 -2.24
N ARG A 42 12.37 -8.11 -2.48
CA ARG A 42 11.98 -6.75 -2.80
C ARG A 42 12.01 -6.54 -4.31
N ILE A 43 10.91 -6.04 -4.85
CA ILE A 43 10.80 -5.61 -6.24
C ILE A 43 10.51 -4.12 -6.25
N ASP A 44 11.30 -3.35 -6.98
CA ASP A 44 11.09 -1.92 -7.18
C ASP A 44 10.66 -1.66 -8.62
N GLY A 45 9.85 -0.63 -8.83
CA GLY A 45 9.53 -0.16 -10.17
C GLY A 45 8.80 1.18 -10.15
N ASP A 46 8.48 1.66 -11.34
CA ASP A 46 7.85 2.95 -11.56
C ASP A 46 6.35 2.78 -11.78
N ILE A 47 5.55 3.68 -11.23
CA ILE A 47 4.11 3.76 -11.46
C ILE A 47 3.68 5.23 -11.54
N VAL A 48 2.54 5.50 -12.16
CA VAL A 48 1.94 6.84 -12.15
C VAL A 48 0.85 6.92 -11.08
N SER A 49 0.67 8.09 -10.50
CA SER A 49 -0.31 8.31 -9.43
C SER A 49 -1.73 7.89 -9.79
N ASP A 50 -2.14 8.02 -11.05
CA ASP A 50 -3.45 7.58 -11.54
C ASP A 50 -3.74 6.09 -11.26
N ASP A 51 -2.73 5.22 -11.38
CA ASP A 51 -2.87 3.78 -11.16
C ASP A 51 -3.03 3.44 -9.67
N MET A 52 -2.82 4.40 -8.76
CA MET A 52 -2.99 4.22 -7.31
C MET A 52 -4.39 4.61 -6.81
N SER A 53 -5.25 5.13 -7.69
CA SER A 53 -6.55 5.72 -7.34
C SER A 53 -7.55 4.73 -6.73
N ASP A 54 -7.40 3.44 -7.00
CA ASP A 54 -8.24 2.39 -6.40
C ASP A 54 -7.84 2.07 -4.94
N LEU A 55 -6.57 2.32 -4.59
CA LEU A 55 -6.03 2.08 -3.24
C LEU A 55 -6.06 3.35 -2.38
N ILE A 56 -5.87 4.52 -2.97
CA ILE A 56 -5.78 5.80 -2.28
C ILE A 56 -6.75 6.76 -2.96
N THR A 57 -7.65 7.37 -2.18
CA THR A 57 -8.62 8.30 -2.75
C THR A 57 -8.03 9.67 -3.03
N ASP A 58 -8.68 10.40 -3.95
CA ASP A 58 -8.42 11.81 -4.26
C ASP A 58 -7.00 12.09 -4.80
N VAL A 59 -6.38 11.09 -5.40
CA VAL A 59 -5.03 11.19 -5.98
C VAL A 59 -5.03 12.17 -7.17
N ASN A 60 -4.06 13.08 -7.20
CA ASN A 60 -3.80 13.96 -8.34
C ASN A 60 -3.06 13.19 -9.45
N SER A 61 -3.47 13.38 -10.71
CA SER A 61 -2.91 12.68 -11.87
C SER A 61 -1.48 13.11 -12.25
N GLY A 62 -0.74 12.18 -12.86
CA GLY A 62 0.50 12.48 -13.58
C GLY A 62 1.77 12.59 -12.72
N HIS A 63 1.69 12.27 -11.42
CA HIS A 63 2.88 12.23 -10.57
C HIS A 63 3.63 10.92 -10.76
N ALA A 64 4.96 11.00 -10.88
CA ALA A 64 5.84 9.85 -10.93
C ALA A 64 6.04 9.30 -9.52
N ILE A 65 5.90 7.98 -9.37
CA ILE A 65 5.98 7.27 -8.10
C ILE A 65 6.92 6.08 -8.27
N THR A 66 7.76 5.86 -7.25
CA THR A 66 8.45 4.59 -7.09
C THR A 66 7.63 3.70 -6.17
N LEU A 67 7.33 2.49 -6.63
CA LEU A 67 6.63 1.48 -5.87
C LEU A 67 7.60 0.36 -5.52
N SER A 68 7.76 0.10 -4.23
CA SER A 68 8.49 -1.06 -3.72
C SER A 68 7.51 -2.06 -3.12
N VAL A 69 7.62 -3.33 -3.51
CA VAL A 69 6.80 -4.43 -3.00
C VAL A 69 7.68 -5.50 -2.38
N TRP A 70 7.23 -6.04 -1.25
CA TRP A 70 7.88 -7.16 -0.58
C TRP A 70 6.99 -8.38 -0.67
N ILE A 71 7.47 -9.39 -1.38
CA ILE A 71 6.77 -10.65 -1.58
C ILE A 71 7.46 -11.72 -0.76
N ASP A 72 6.70 -12.42 0.08
CA ASP A 72 7.21 -13.54 0.85
C ASP A 72 7.78 -14.63 -0.07
N GLU A 73 8.99 -15.13 0.23
CA GLU A 73 9.62 -16.14 -0.62
C GLU A 73 8.93 -17.51 -0.57
N THR A 74 8.19 -17.81 0.50
CA THR A 74 7.59 -19.15 0.71
C THR A 74 6.13 -19.20 0.25
N SER A 75 5.33 -18.23 0.68
CA SER A 75 3.89 -18.15 0.45
C SER A 75 3.53 -17.32 -0.78
N HIS A 76 4.49 -16.56 -1.33
CA HIS A 76 4.27 -15.60 -2.41
C HIS A 76 3.24 -14.51 -2.09
N ALA A 77 2.90 -14.33 -0.81
CA ALA A 77 2.01 -13.28 -0.36
C ALA A 77 2.73 -11.93 -0.31
N LEU A 78 2.01 -10.85 -0.65
CA LEU A 78 2.47 -9.49 -0.42
C LEU A 78 2.51 -9.23 1.09
N ARG A 79 3.68 -8.83 1.61
CA ARG A 79 3.90 -8.48 3.02
C ARG A 79 3.91 -6.98 3.26
N GLN A 80 4.40 -6.21 2.29
CA GLN A 80 4.57 -4.78 2.42
C GLN A 80 4.54 -4.10 1.06
N LEU A 81 4.02 -2.87 1.04
CA LEU A 81 4.04 -1.93 -0.07
C LEU A 81 4.62 -0.61 0.44
N ARG A 82 5.57 -0.03 -0.28
CA ARG A 82 6.09 1.31 -0.03
C ARG A 82 5.90 2.15 -1.28
N ILE A 83 5.29 3.32 -1.10
CA ILE A 83 4.95 4.27 -2.15
C ILE A 83 5.79 5.51 -1.88
N ASP A 84 6.76 5.80 -2.74
CA ASP A 84 7.62 6.96 -2.65
C ASP A 84 7.27 7.95 -3.76
N GLY A 85 7.02 9.20 -3.38
CA GLY A 85 6.69 10.28 -4.30
C GLY A 85 5.33 10.89 -4.01
N ARG A 86 4.92 11.77 -4.92
CA ARG A 86 3.71 12.57 -4.78
C ARG A 86 2.49 11.80 -5.25
N LEU A 87 1.45 11.79 -4.42
CA LEU A 87 0.10 11.40 -4.81
C LEU A 87 -0.81 12.63 -4.84
N TYR A 88 -0.53 13.63 -4.01
CA TYR A 88 -1.23 14.90 -3.99
C TYR A 88 -0.31 16.04 -4.43
N ASP A 89 -0.86 17.10 -5.02
CA ASP A 89 -0.07 18.25 -5.47
C ASP A 89 0.68 18.93 -4.30
N ASP A 90 0.10 18.88 -3.11
CA ASP A 90 0.66 19.46 -1.88
C ASP A 90 1.67 18.52 -1.18
N ASP A 91 1.90 17.30 -1.69
CA ASP A 91 2.89 16.40 -1.11
C ASP A 91 4.30 16.99 -1.23
N ALA A 92 5.09 16.85 -0.16
CA ALA A 92 6.53 17.01 -0.28
C ALA A 92 7.09 15.96 -1.26
N PRO A 93 8.08 16.27 -2.12
CA PRO A 93 8.62 15.32 -3.09
C PRO A 93 9.10 14.00 -2.48
N GLU A 94 9.57 14.04 -1.23
CA GLU A 94 10.10 12.92 -0.46
C GLU A 94 9.04 12.17 0.37
N THR A 95 7.76 12.44 0.15
CA THR A 95 6.68 11.79 0.89
C THR A 95 6.72 10.28 0.66
N THR A 96 6.73 9.52 1.76
CA THR A 96 6.68 8.05 1.74
C THR A 96 5.43 7.58 2.46
N ARG A 97 4.70 6.65 1.84
CA ARG A 97 3.59 5.92 2.48
C ARG A 97 3.95 4.44 2.54
N LEU A 98 3.66 3.81 3.68
CA LEU A 98 3.98 2.42 3.94
C LEU A 98 2.70 1.66 4.31
N VAL A 99 2.42 0.58 3.60
CA VAL A 99 1.35 -0.36 3.93
C VAL A 99 2.00 -1.68 4.31
N VAL A 100 1.74 -2.15 5.53
CA VAL A 100 2.22 -3.44 6.04
C VAL A 100 1.04 -4.37 6.18
N ILE A 101 1.16 -5.59 5.65
CA ILE A 101 0.11 -6.60 5.66
C ILE A 101 0.57 -7.74 6.58
N THR A 102 -0.16 -7.94 7.68
CA THR A 102 0.09 -9.00 8.65
C THR A 102 -1.15 -9.84 8.86
N ASP A 103 -0.98 -10.98 9.54
CA ASP A 103 -2.09 -11.84 10.01
C ASP A 103 -3.05 -12.27 8.89
N ILE A 104 -2.53 -12.43 7.66
CA ILE A 104 -3.30 -12.86 6.50
C ILE A 104 -4.03 -14.18 6.81
N ASN A 105 -5.31 -14.25 6.44
CA ASN A 105 -6.22 -15.36 6.72
C ASN A 105 -6.48 -15.63 8.21
N SER A 106 -6.11 -14.72 9.11
CA SER A 106 -6.50 -14.82 10.52
C SER A 106 -7.94 -14.36 10.73
N PRO A 107 -8.69 -14.99 11.64
CA PRO A 107 -10.03 -14.53 11.99
C PRO A 107 -9.96 -13.13 12.62
N VAL A 108 -10.90 -12.26 12.23
CA VAL A 108 -11.06 -10.92 12.79
C VAL A 108 -12.36 -10.87 13.58
N ASP A 109 -12.30 -10.45 14.84
CA ASP A 109 -13.49 -10.14 15.64
C ASP A 109 -13.89 -8.67 15.40
N ILE A 110 -15.08 -8.45 14.86
CA ILE A 110 -15.60 -7.12 14.57
C ILE A 110 -16.64 -6.77 15.63
N GLN A 111 -16.29 -5.84 16.50
CA GLN A 111 -17.18 -5.35 17.54
C GLN A 111 -17.82 -4.03 17.09
N LEU A 112 -19.11 -3.87 17.40
CA LEU A 112 -19.77 -2.59 17.17
C LEU A 112 -19.12 -1.51 18.04
N PRO A 113 -18.94 -0.28 17.53
CA PRO A 113 -18.49 0.83 18.36
C PRO A 113 -19.45 0.99 19.54
N GLU A 114 -18.90 1.21 20.74
CA GLU A 114 -19.74 1.57 21.89
C GLU A 114 -20.42 2.90 21.60
N THR A 115 -21.70 2.88 21.24
CA THR A 115 -22.52 4.08 21.24
C THR A 115 -22.55 4.58 22.68
N ALA A 116 -21.94 5.75 22.93
CA ALA A 116 -22.13 6.49 24.17
C ALA A 116 -23.64 6.68 24.36
N SER A 117 -24.22 5.90 25.26
CA SER A 117 -25.60 6.08 25.68
C SER A 117 -25.65 7.40 26.44
N GLY A 118 -25.97 8.47 25.72
CA GLY A 118 -26.28 9.77 26.31
C GLY A 118 -27.43 9.58 27.28
N SER A 119 -27.13 9.78 28.57
CA SER A 119 -28.10 9.89 29.66
C SER A 119 -28.68 11.29 29.71
#